data_AF-A0A816RKU3-F1
#
_entry.id   AF-A0A816RKU3-F1
#
_cell.length_a   1.000
_cell.length_b   1.000
_cell.length_c   1.000
_cell.angle_alpha   90.00
_cell.angle_beta   90.00
_cell.angle_gamma   90.00
#
_symmetry.space_group_name_H-M   'P 1'
#
loop_
_entity.id
_entity.type
_entity.pdbx_description
1 polymer ?
#
loop_
_entity_poly.entity_id
_entity_poly.type
_entity_poly.pdbx_seq_one_letter_code
_entity_poly.pdbx_strand_id
1 'polypeptide(L)'
;EILQELISKMHFSIVAVLLMLLQTASTSPLSHHLRQYSSSSSRPVYYGYFVDNWNVYFNGQKINDATASSFKDLGDGYGKDSWSVYYLGKKINSATAASFNTLSPYAGYAKDSWNVYYLSTKLNGASSSSFKSLGYGYGKDSWNVYYLGIKIHDASASSFQLLLPFDGYSKDSWNVYYLNTQVTGASSASFQSLGNGYGKDSWSTYYLGKKM
;
A
#
# COMPACT_ATOMS: atom_id res chain seq x y z
N GLU A 1 -7.27 -26.90 3.67
CA GLU A 1 -7.72 -25.70 4.41
C GLU A 1 -6.80 -24.49 4.22
N ILE A 2 -5.50 -24.62 4.47
CA ILE A 2 -4.50 -23.51 4.31
C ILE A 2 -4.51 -22.88 2.91
N LEU A 3 -4.66 -23.69 1.84
CA LEU A 3 -4.71 -23.18 0.46
C LEU A 3 -5.96 -22.32 0.17
N GLN A 4 -7.11 -22.68 0.76
CA GLN A 4 -8.36 -21.91 0.62
C GLN A 4 -8.28 -20.59 1.40
N GLU A 5 -7.61 -20.60 2.55
CA GLU A 5 -7.37 -19.39 3.34
C GLU A 5 -6.40 -18.42 2.63
N LEU A 6 -5.35 -18.94 1.99
CA LEU A 6 -4.43 -18.17 1.14
C LEU A 6 -5.13 -17.60 -0.09
N ILE A 7 -5.96 -18.38 -0.78
CA ILE A 7 -6.77 -17.93 -1.93
C ILE A 7 -7.79 -16.86 -1.49
N SER A 8 -8.40 -17.01 -0.32
CA SER A 8 -9.32 -16.02 0.24
C SER A 8 -8.60 -14.72 0.62
N LYS A 9 -7.41 -14.80 1.23
CA LYS A 9 -6.60 -13.61 1.57
C LYS A 9 -6.09 -12.90 0.32
N MET A 10 -5.70 -13.65 -0.71
CA MET A 10 -5.25 -13.12 -2.00
C MET A 10 -6.39 -12.47 -2.78
N HIS A 11 -7.58 -13.09 -2.83
CA HIS A 11 -8.79 -12.47 -3.38
C HIS A 11 -9.18 -11.20 -2.63
N PHE A 12 -9.11 -11.20 -1.30
CA PHE A 12 -9.39 -10.00 -0.51
C PHE A 12 -8.40 -8.88 -0.81
N SER A 13 -7.12 -9.22 -1.02
CA SER A 13 -6.08 -8.26 -1.37
C SER A 13 -6.26 -7.69 -2.79
N ILE A 14 -6.67 -8.52 -3.76
CA ILE A 14 -6.96 -8.08 -5.14
C ILE A 14 -8.22 -7.20 -5.17
N VAL A 15 -9.27 -7.57 -4.44
CA VAL A 15 -10.51 -6.77 -4.31
C VAL A 15 -10.22 -5.45 -3.61
N ALA A 16 -9.37 -5.43 -2.58
CA ALA A 16 -8.95 -4.20 -1.92
C ALA A 16 -8.15 -3.27 -2.85
N VAL A 17 -7.25 -3.82 -3.67
CA VAL A 17 -6.51 -3.06 -4.69
C VAL A 17 -7.45 -2.55 -5.79
N LEU A 18 -8.42 -3.37 -6.25
CA LEU A 18 -9.43 -2.93 -7.22
C LEU A 18 -10.32 -1.82 -6.65
N LEU A 19 -10.74 -1.92 -5.38
CA LEU A 19 -11.52 -0.88 -4.69
C LEU A 19 -10.73 0.42 -4.53
N MET A 20 -9.43 0.34 -4.22
CA MET A 20 -8.55 1.52 -4.21
C MET A 20 -8.43 2.13 -5.62
N LEU A 21 -8.34 1.31 -6.66
CA LEU A 21 -8.22 1.80 -8.05
C LEU A 21 -9.51 2.43 -8.57
N LEU A 22 -10.68 1.86 -8.24
CA LEU A 22 -12.00 2.43 -8.54
C LEU A 22 -12.20 3.78 -7.83
N GLN A 23 -11.64 3.97 -6.64
CA GLN A 23 -11.65 5.28 -5.98
C GLN A 23 -10.78 6.30 -6.71
N THR A 24 -9.58 5.93 -7.16
CA THR A 24 -8.65 6.86 -7.85
C THR A 24 -9.03 7.19 -9.30
N ALA A 25 -9.73 6.30 -10.02
CA ALA A 25 -10.21 6.56 -11.38
C ALA A 25 -11.31 7.65 -11.42
N SER A 26 -11.90 7.97 -10.26
CA SER A 26 -12.89 9.04 -10.10
C SER A 26 -12.32 10.39 -9.68
N THR A 27 -11.01 10.48 -9.39
CA THR A 27 -10.39 11.71 -8.89
C THR A 27 -9.16 12.10 -9.73
N SER A 28 -9.40 12.79 -10.85
CA SER A 28 -8.43 13.75 -11.41
C SER A 28 -8.26 14.93 -10.43
N PRO A 29 -7.15 15.70 -10.48
CA PRO A 29 -6.79 16.61 -9.40
C PRO A 29 -7.63 17.88 -9.47
N LEU A 30 -8.76 17.87 -8.77
CA LEU A 30 -9.35 19.09 -8.21
C LEU A 30 -9.58 18.85 -6.72
N SER A 31 -8.55 19.15 -5.94
CA SER A 31 -8.68 19.38 -4.51
C SER A 31 -9.43 20.68 -4.26
N HIS A 32 -10.77 20.68 -4.37
CA HIS A 32 -11.62 21.71 -3.77
C HIS A 32 -12.99 21.12 -3.40
N HIS A 33 -13.25 21.07 -2.09
CA HIS A 33 -14.56 20.91 -1.43
C HIS A 33 -15.68 20.23 -2.24
N LEU A 34 -15.79 18.90 -2.15
CA LEU A 34 -17.02 18.22 -2.55
C LEU A 34 -18.05 18.32 -1.42
N ARG A 35 -18.95 19.30 -1.57
CA ARG A 35 -20.20 19.42 -0.81
C ARG A 35 -21.30 18.74 -1.64
N GLN A 36 -21.64 17.49 -1.35
CA GLN A 36 -22.87 16.91 -1.90
C GLN A 36 -24.05 17.27 -1.00
N TYR A 37 -25.02 18.00 -1.57
CA TYR A 37 -26.36 18.15 -1.01
C TYR A 37 -27.13 16.86 -1.26
N SER A 38 -27.55 16.15 -0.20
CA SER A 38 -28.74 15.32 -0.26
C SER A 38 -29.77 15.84 0.73
N SER A 39 -30.96 16.11 0.22
CA SER A 39 -32.11 16.62 0.94
C SER A 39 -32.69 15.54 1.85
N SER A 40 -32.36 15.60 3.15
CA SER A 40 -33.20 15.23 4.30
C SER A 40 -32.30 14.96 5.53
N SER A 41 -32.30 15.89 6.50
CA SER A 41 -31.89 15.69 7.92
C SER A 41 -30.60 14.87 8.22
N SER A 42 -29.68 14.73 7.29
CA SER A 42 -28.49 13.89 7.44
C SER A 42 -27.28 14.80 7.50
N ARG A 43 -26.53 14.74 8.61
CA ARG A 43 -25.25 15.45 8.75
C ARG A 43 -24.37 15.09 7.53
N PRO A 44 -23.69 16.05 6.89
CA PRO A 44 -22.81 15.75 5.76
C PRO A 44 -21.79 14.69 6.17
N VAL A 45 -21.79 13.58 5.44
CA VAL A 45 -20.83 12.48 5.63
C VAL A 45 -19.53 12.91 4.95
N TYR A 46 -18.58 13.42 5.73
CA TYR A 46 -17.22 13.69 5.25
C TYR A 46 -16.46 12.37 5.17
N TYR A 47 -15.98 12.03 3.97
CA TYR A 47 -15.03 10.94 3.76
C TYR A 47 -13.61 11.45 4.02
N GLY A 48 -12.86 10.76 4.89
CA GLY A 48 -11.51 11.14 5.27
C GLY A 48 -11.43 11.92 6.59
N TYR A 49 -10.33 12.68 6.75
CA TYR A 49 -10.15 13.52 7.94
C TYR A 49 -10.97 14.80 7.82
N PHE A 50 -11.56 15.19 8.95
CA PHE A 50 -12.22 16.47 9.12
C PHE A 50 -11.72 17.10 10.42
N VAL A 51 -11.35 18.38 10.38
CA VAL A 51 -10.82 19.11 11.54
C VAL A 51 -11.72 20.33 11.77
N ASP A 52 -12.34 20.41 12.95
CA ASP A 52 -12.98 21.63 13.43
C ASP A 52 -12.03 22.39 14.40
N ASN A 53 -12.50 23.47 15.04
CA ASN A 53 -11.67 24.28 15.93
C ASN A 53 -11.09 23.50 17.15
N TRP A 54 -11.70 22.37 17.52
CA TRP A 54 -11.42 21.66 18.76
C TRP A 54 -11.12 20.17 18.56
N ASN A 55 -11.65 19.57 17.50
CA ASN A 55 -11.69 18.13 17.32
C ASN A 55 -11.25 17.72 15.92
N VAL A 56 -10.66 16.55 15.86
CA VAL A 56 -10.39 15.84 14.61
C VAL A 56 -11.33 14.64 14.53
N TYR A 57 -11.82 14.37 13.32
CA TYR A 57 -12.69 13.25 13.01
C TYR A 57 -12.13 12.49 11.82
N PHE A 58 -12.45 11.19 11.76
CA PHE A 58 -12.29 10.38 10.58
C PHE A 58 -13.64 9.71 10.27
N ASN A 59 -14.19 9.93 9.07
CA ASN A 59 -15.52 9.42 8.66
C ASN A 59 -16.62 9.70 9.72
N GLY A 60 -16.62 10.90 10.30
CA GLY A 60 -17.59 11.33 11.31
C GLY A 60 -17.33 10.83 12.74
N GLN A 61 -16.33 9.97 12.96
CA GLN A 61 -15.94 9.51 14.30
C GLN A 61 -14.83 10.40 14.86
N LYS A 62 -15.03 10.94 16.07
CA LYS A 62 -14.03 11.77 16.76
C LYS A 62 -12.80 10.94 17.13
N ILE A 63 -11.61 11.50 16.88
CA ILE A 63 -10.32 10.96 17.30
C ILE A 63 -9.93 11.69 18.59
N ASN A 64 -10.12 11.03 19.73
CA ASN A 64 -10.02 11.69 21.05
C ASN A 64 -8.62 12.22 21.36
N ASP A 65 -7.57 11.54 20.90
CA ASP A 65 -6.18 11.89 21.23
C ASP A 65 -5.56 12.88 20.24
N ALA A 66 -6.30 13.31 19.23
CA ALA A 66 -5.79 14.15 18.16
C ALA A 66 -5.84 15.64 18.51
N THR A 67 -4.75 16.34 18.23
CA THR A 67 -4.64 17.80 18.48
C THR A 67 -5.04 18.60 17.24
N ALA A 68 -6.29 19.07 17.21
CA ALA A 68 -6.88 19.77 16.06
C ALA A 68 -6.04 20.96 15.55
N SER A 69 -5.48 21.78 16.45
CA SER A 69 -4.70 22.98 16.10
C SER A 69 -3.42 22.70 15.31
N SER A 70 -2.94 21.46 15.30
CA SER A 70 -1.73 21.05 14.59
C SER A 70 -1.96 19.91 13.59
N PHE A 71 -3.22 19.49 13.43
CA PHE A 71 -3.55 18.34 12.61
C PHE A 71 -3.35 18.65 11.13
N LYS A 72 -2.77 17.68 10.41
CA LYS A 72 -2.53 17.71 8.98
C LYS A 72 -3.01 16.38 8.39
N ASP A 73 -3.92 16.46 7.43
CA ASP A 73 -4.20 15.34 6.53
C ASP A 73 -3.01 15.19 5.57
N LEU A 74 -2.42 14.00 5.51
CA LEU A 74 -1.27 13.67 4.68
C LEU A 74 -1.68 12.94 3.38
N GLY A 75 -2.97 12.68 3.18
CA GLY A 75 -3.49 11.86 2.10
C GLY A 75 -3.32 10.36 2.36
N ASP A 76 -3.87 9.54 1.46
CA ASP A 76 -3.80 8.07 1.50
C ASP A 76 -4.27 7.44 2.84
N GLY A 77 -5.15 8.14 3.57
CA GLY A 77 -5.65 7.74 4.87
C GLY A 77 -4.72 8.08 6.05
N TYR A 78 -3.55 8.65 5.79
CA TYR A 78 -2.65 9.13 6.84
C TYR A 78 -2.99 10.55 7.28
N GLY A 79 -2.89 10.79 8.58
CA GLY A 79 -2.94 12.12 9.16
C GLY A 79 -1.98 12.21 10.32
N LYS A 80 -1.58 13.42 10.72
CA LYS A 80 -0.75 13.61 11.90
C LYS A 80 -1.05 14.91 12.61
N ASP A 81 -0.84 14.94 13.91
CA ASP A 81 -0.67 16.17 14.68
C ASP A 81 0.82 16.32 15.07
N SER A 82 1.15 17.30 15.92
CA SER A 82 2.53 17.50 16.38
C SER A 82 3.14 16.31 17.13
N TRP A 83 2.31 15.42 17.68
CA TRP A 83 2.73 14.37 18.63
C TRP A 83 2.47 12.96 18.13
N SER A 84 1.46 12.77 17.29
CA SER A 84 0.91 11.48 16.92
C SER A 84 0.65 11.39 15.43
N VAL A 85 0.77 10.17 14.90
CA VAL A 85 0.41 9.83 13.53
C VAL A 85 -0.78 8.89 13.57
N TYR A 86 -1.67 9.01 12.59
CA TYR A 86 -2.91 8.27 12.47
C TYR A 86 -3.04 7.67 11.07
N TYR A 87 -3.61 6.47 11.01
CA TYR A 87 -4.06 5.84 9.77
C TYR A 87 -5.55 5.50 9.89
N LEU A 88 -6.37 6.07 9.02
CA LEU A 88 -7.84 5.96 9.04
C LEU A 88 -8.44 6.21 10.43
N GLY A 89 -7.97 7.27 11.09
CA GLY A 89 -8.40 7.68 12.43
C GLY A 89 -7.78 6.89 13.60
N LYS A 90 -6.99 5.85 13.35
CA LYS A 90 -6.34 5.05 14.39
C LYS A 90 -4.88 5.48 14.58
N LYS A 91 -4.48 5.74 15.83
CA LYS A 91 -3.10 6.12 16.17
C LYS A 91 -2.10 4.99 15.86
N ILE A 92 -0.97 5.34 15.26
CA ILE A 92 0.17 4.45 15.02
C ILE A 92 1.19 4.67 16.13
N ASN A 93 1.16 3.82 17.16
CA ASN A 93 1.92 4.06 18.39
C ASN A 93 3.45 4.07 18.22
N SER A 94 4.00 3.37 17.23
CA SER A 94 5.46 3.35 17.01
C SER A 94 5.97 4.49 16.14
N ALA A 95 5.08 5.33 15.58
CA ALA A 95 5.42 6.36 14.61
C ALA A 95 5.94 7.64 15.26
N THR A 96 7.00 8.21 14.68
CA THR A 96 7.54 9.51 15.11
C THR A 96 6.98 10.64 14.26
N ALA A 97 6.00 11.38 14.79
CA ALA A 97 5.24 12.41 14.06
C ALA A 97 6.11 13.52 13.43
N ALA A 98 7.17 13.94 14.14
CA ALA A 98 8.07 15.01 13.70
C ALA A 98 8.71 14.70 12.32
N SER A 99 9.12 13.45 12.10
CA SER A 99 9.78 13.00 10.87
C SER A 99 8.86 12.22 9.92
N PHE A 100 7.58 12.03 10.27
CA PHE A 100 6.69 11.18 9.50
C PHE A 100 6.30 11.82 8.17
N ASN A 101 6.46 11.06 7.08
CA ASN A 101 6.04 11.40 5.74
C ASN A 101 5.46 10.17 5.00
N THR A 102 4.47 10.39 4.15
CA THR A 102 3.94 9.38 3.24
C THR A 102 4.90 9.16 2.07
N LEU A 103 4.88 7.96 1.50
CA LEU A 103 5.66 7.60 0.32
C LEU A 103 4.70 7.45 -0.87
N SER A 104 4.48 8.58 -1.52
CA SER A 104 3.67 8.73 -2.73
C SER A 104 4.47 8.35 -3.99
N PRO A 105 3.81 7.91 -5.09
CA PRO A 105 2.36 7.75 -5.26
C PRO A 105 1.83 6.33 -4.98
N TYR A 106 0.66 6.27 -4.34
CA TYR A 106 -0.27 5.13 -4.29
C TYR A 106 0.28 3.78 -3.81
N ALA A 107 0.85 3.71 -2.59
CA ALA A 107 1.31 2.42 -2.10
C ALA A 107 1.08 2.15 -0.63
N GLY A 108 0.33 2.99 0.08
CA GLY A 108 0.09 2.80 1.52
C GLY A 108 1.37 2.83 2.38
N TYR A 109 2.55 3.02 1.77
CA TYR A 109 3.81 3.11 2.49
C TYR A 109 4.00 4.51 3.04
N ALA A 110 4.56 4.57 4.23
CA ALA A 110 5.02 5.79 4.87
C ALA A 110 6.29 5.48 5.67
N LYS A 111 7.00 6.51 6.09
CA LYS A 111 8.18 6.33 6.94
C LYS A 111 8.32 7.48 7.92
N ASP A 112 9.01 7.18 9.01
CA ASP A 112 9.66 8.19 9.84
C ASP A 112 11.19 8.02 9.74
N SER A 113 11.97 8.72 10.58
CA SER A 113 13.43 8.60 10.54
C SER A 113 13.94 7.18 10.82
N TRP A 114 13.18 6.34 11.51
CA TRP A 114 13.63 5.05 12.05
C TRP A 114 12.90 3.85 11.47
N ASN A 115 11.66 4.03 11.03
CA ASN A 115 10.74 2.96 10.71
C ASN A 115 10.07 3.21 9.36
N VAL A 116 9.72 2.10 8.71
CA VAL A 116 8.86 2.08 7.53
C VAL A 116 7.54 1.43 7.93
N TYR A 117 6.45 1.94 7.36
CA TYR A 117 5.09 1.50 7.61
C TYR A 117 4.43 1.13 6.31
N TYR A 118 3.60 0.10 6.35
CA TYR A 118 2.55 -0.13 5.38
C TYR A 118 1.21 -0.01 6.11
N LEU A 119 0.44 1.00 5.74
CA LEU A 119 -0.76 1.43 6.46
C LEU A 119 -0.43 1.72 7.95
N SER A 120 -1.06 1.02 8.88
CA SER A 120 -0.78 1.16 10.32
C SER A 120 0.33 0.23 10.83
N THR A 121 0.92 -0.61 9.98
CA THR A 121 1.83 -1.68 10.41
C THR A 121 3.28 -1.33 10.12
N LYS A 122 4.13 -1.37 11.15
CA LYS A 122 5.58 -1.24 11.01
C LYS A 122 6.17 -2.46 10.29
N LEU A 123 7.05 -2.22 9.32
CA LEU A 123 7.82 -3.27 8.64
C LEU A 123 9.02 -3.69 9.50
N ASN A 124 9.17 -5.00 9.69
CA ASN A 124 10.34 -5.56 10.37
C ASN A 124 11.51 -5.68 9.39
N GLY A 125 12.69 -5.17 9.78
CA GLY A 125 13.93 -5.25 9.00
C GLY A 125 14.06 -4.23 7.87
N ALA A 126 13.08 -3.35 7.67
CA ALA A 126 13.12 -2.32 6.64
C ALA A 126 14.03 -1.15 7.02
N SER A 127 14.88 -0.72 6.09
CA SER A 127 15.76 0.45 6.28
C SER A 127 15.08 1.74 5.83
N SER A 128 14.60 2.55 6.78
CA SER A 128 13.92 3.84 6.52
C SER A 128 14.76 4.84 5.71
N SER A 129 16.08 4.75 5.78
CA SER A 129 17.01 5.67 5.10
C SER A 129 17.08 5.43 3.59
N SER A 130 16.86 4.19 3.13
CA SER A 130 16.92 3.82 1.71
C SER A 130 15.61 3.26 1.14
N PHE A 131 14.57 3.18 1.97
CA PHE A 131 13.27 2.68 1.53
C PHE A 131 12.62 3.59 0.49
N LYS A 132 12.12 2.98 -0.58
CA LYS A 132 11.30 3.62 -1.60
C LYS A 132 10.08 2.77 -1.93
N SER A 133 8.97 3.44 -2.16
CA SER A 133 7.80 2.83 -2.80
C SER A 133 8.12 2.60 -4.28
N LEU A 134 7.74 1.44 -4.80
CA LEU A 134 7.80 1.09 -6.23
C LEU A 134 6.42 1.19 -6.89
N GLY A 135 5.37 1.53 -6.12
CA GLY A 135 3.98 1.48 -6.57
C GLY A 135 3.39 0.07 -6.53
N TYR A 136 2.08 -0.03 -6.77
CA TYR A 136 1.35 -1.31 -6.87
C TYR A 136 1.49 -2.22 -5.64
N GLY A 137 1.70 -1.63 -4.46
CA GLY A 137 1.95 -2.35 -3.21
C GLY A 137 3.39 -2.81 -3.01
N TYR A 138 4.27 -2.63 -3.99
CA TYR A 138 5.69 -2.96 -3.87
C TYR A 138 6.48 -1.81 -3.25
N GLY A 139 7.45 -2.17 -2.41
CA GLY A 139 8.44 -1.26 -1.85
C GLY A 139 9.75 -1.98 -1.69
N LYS A 140 10.86 -1.24 -1.65
CA LYS A 140 12.17 -1.83 -1.38
C LYS A 140 13.08 -0.87 -0.65
N ASP A 141 14.00 -1.42 0.13
CA ASP A 141 15.18 -0.72 0.58
C ASP A 141 16.42 -1.21 -0.20
N SER A 142 17.62 -1.00 0.35
CA SER A 142 18.86 -1.44 -0.28
C SER A 142 19.05 -2.97 -0.26
N TRP A 143 18.37 -3.67 0.65
CA TRP A 143 18.62 -5.07 1.00
C TRP A 143 17.40 -5.97 0.82
N ASN A 144 16.21 -5.42 1.00
CA ASN A 144 14.95 -6.15 1.07
C ASN A 144 13.93 -5.58 0.10
N VAL A 145 13.05 -6.46 -0.38
CA VAL A 145 11.87 -6.10 -1.16
C VAL A 145 10.63 -6.53 -0.39
N TYR A 146 9.56 -5.75 -0.51
CA TYR A 146 8.30 -5.94 0.20
C TYR A 146 7.12 -5.81 -0.76
N TYR A 147 6.08 -6.59 -0.49
CA TYR A 147 4.77 -6.48 -1.12
C TYR A 147 3.72 -6.34 -0.01
N LEU A 148 2.97 -5.22 -0.01
CA LEU A 148 1.97 -4.87 1.00
C LEU A 148 2.50 -5.00 2.44
N GLY A 149 3.73 -4.55 2.67
CA GLY A 149 4.42 -4.61 3.96
C GLY A 149 5.03 -5.96 4.32
N ILE A 150 4.84 -7.00 3.51
CA ILE A 150 5.42 -8.33 3.73
C ILE A 150 6.70 -8.48 2.94
N LYS A 151 7.79 -8.87 3.60
CA LYS A 151 9.08 -9.13 2.94
C LYS A 151 8.92 -10.27 1.93
N ILE A 152 9.39 -10.04 0.71
CA ILE A 152 9.54 -11.08 -0.31
C ILE A 152 10.82 -11.83 -0.01
N HIS A 153 10.70 -13.10 0.36
CA HIS A 153 11.87 -13.93 0.66
C HIS A 153 12.68 -14.20 -0.61
N ASP A 154 14.01 -14.25 -0.44
CA ASP A 154 15.02 -14.50 -1.48
C ASP A 154 15.07 -13.49 -2.64
N ALA A 155 14.34 -12.38 -2.52
CA ALA A 155 14.37 -11.27 -3.47
C ALA A 155 15.69 -10.48 -3.40
N SER A 156 16.38 -10.40 -4.53
CA SER A 156 17.55 -9.53 -4.69
C SER A 156 17.10 -8.10 -4.96
N ALA A 157 17.14 -7.26 -3.92
CA ALA A 157 16.73 -5.86 -4.01
C ALA A 157 17.52 -5.03 -5.03
N SER A 158 18.76 -5.40 -5.34
CA SER A 158 19.62 -4.67 -6.31
C SER A 158 19.15 -4.84 -7.76
N SER A 159 18.53 -5.98 -8.08
CA SER A 159 18.09 -6.33 -9.45
C SER A 159 16.57 -6.45 -9.60
N PHE A 160 15.81 -6.19 -8.52
CA PHE A 160 14.36 -6.36 -8.52
C PHE A 160 13.65 -5.37 -9.44
N GLN A 161 12.78 -5.89 -10.30
CA GLN A 161 12.00 -5.13 -11.28
C GLN A 161 10.56 -5.66 -11.37
N LEU A 162 9.61 -4.73 -11.49
CA LEU A 162 8.23 -5.04 -11.82
C LEU A 162 8.12 -5.25 -13.32
N LEU A 163 7.35 -6.25 -13.77
CA LEU A 163 7.25 -6.57 -15.19
C LEU A 163 6.14 -5.79 -15.89
N LEU A 164 4.95 -5.75 -15.30
CA LEU A 164 3.83 -4.95 -15.77
C LEU A 164 3.11 -4.28 -14.58
N PRO A 165 2.60 -3.06 -14.75
CA PRO A 165 1.65 -2.45 -13.81
C PRO A 165 0.49 -3.38 -13.48
N PHE A 166 0.12 -3.48 -12.20
CA PHE A 166 -1.05 -4.21 -11.69
C PHE A 166 -1.12 -5.74 -11.96
N ASP A 167 -0.19 -6.31 -12.72
CA ASP A 167 -0.26 -7.72 -13.11
C ASP A 167 0.27 -8.69 -12.03
N GLY A 168 1.06 -8.17 -11.10
CA GLY A 168 1.57 -8.94 -9.97
C GLY A 168 2.86 -9.72 -10.23
N TYR A 169 3.29 -9.91 -11.47
CA TYR A 169 4.62 -10.47 -11.73
C TYR A 169 5.74 -9.45 -11.56
N SER A 170 6.82 -9.92 -10.96
CA SER A 170 8.09 -9.21 -10.81
C SER A 170 9.23 -10.21 -10.93
N LYS A 171 10.44 -9.73 -11.11
CA LYS A 171 11.63 -10.60 -11.14
C LYS A 171 12.85 -9.90 -10.59
N ASP A 172 13.82 -10.69 -10.19
CA ASP A 172 15.20 -10.23 -10.03
C ASP A 172 16.09 -10.99 -11.03
N SER A 173 17.42 -10.92 -10.86
CA SER A 173 18.34 -11.64 -11.76
C SER A 173 18.17 -13.16 -11.73
N TRP A 174 17.65 -13.73 -10.65
CA TRP A 174 17.65 -15.18 -10.38
C TRP A 174 16.25 -15.78 -10.37
N ASN A 175 15.27 -14.99 -9.92
CA ASN A 175 13.96 -15.48 -9.54
C ASN A 175 12.84 -14.67 -10.18
N VAL A 176 11.71 -15.33 -10.40
CA VAL A 176 10.44 -14.70 -10.76
C VAL A 176 9.52 -14.80 -9.55
N TYR A 177 8.73 -13.75 -9.32
CA TYR A 177 7.76 -13.70 -8.24
C TYR A 177 6.39 -13.34 -8.79
N TYR A 178 5.36 -13.92 -8.19
CA TYR A 178 3.99 -13.47 -8.30
C TYR A 178 3.57 -12.93 -6.93
N LEU A 179 3.30 -11.62 -6.87
CA LEU A 179 3.09 -10.88 -5.64
C LEU A 179 4.31 -11.03 -4.70
N ASN A 180 4.11 -11.62 -3.52
CA ASN A 180 5.17 -11.89 -2.55
C ASN A 180 5.77 -13.30 -2.62
N THR A 181 5.37 -14.12 -3.60
CA THR A 181 5.74 -15.55 -3.65
C THR A 181 6.61 -15.84 -4.86
N GLN A 182 7.69 -16.59 -4.67
CA GLN A 182 8.52 -17.06 -5.79
C GLN A 182 7.74 -18.04 -6.68
N VAL A 183 7.87 -17.87 -8.00
CA VAL A 183 7.29 -18.75 -9.02
C VAL A 183 8.26 -19.90 -9.25
N THR A 184 8.03 -21.02 -8.58
CA THR A 184 8.92 -22.18 -8.67
C THR A 184 9.02 -22.71 -10.10
N GLY A 185 10.24 -22.93 -10.57
CA GLY A 185 10.53 -23.47 -11.91
C GLY A 185 10.59 -22.43 -13.03
N ALA A 186 10.23 -21.17 -12.77
CA ALA A 186 10.29 -20.11 -13.76
C ALA A 186 11.71 -19.62 -14.03
N SER A 187 12.05 -19.46 -15.31
CA SER A 187 13.34 -18.89 -15.74
C SER A 187 13.27 -17.36 -15.76
N SER A 188 13.93 -16.68 -14.80
CA SER A 188 14.01 -15.20 -14.75
C SER A 188 14.62 -14.58 -16.01
N ALA A 189 15.51 -15.31 -16.69
CA ALA A 189 16.21 -14.88 -17.88
C ALA A 189 15.29 -14.71 -19.09
N SER A 190 14.24 -15.54 -19.21
CA SER A 190 13.31 -15.52 -20.33
C SER A 190 11.86 -15.24 -19.95
N PHE A 191 11.59 -14.94 -18.67
CA PHE A 191 10.24 -14.69 -18.21
C PHE A 191 9.64 -13.41 -18.81
N GLN A 192 8.41 -13.54 -19.31
CA GLN A 192 7.58 -12.48 -19.83
C GLN A 192 6.23 -12.53 -19.11
N SER A 193 5.82 -11.40 -18.53
CA SER A 193 4.45 -11.20 -18.08
C SER A 193 3.59 -10.85 -19.29
N LEU A 194 2.43 -11.49 -19.40
CA LEU A 194 1.49 -11.38 -20.52
C LEU A 194 0.22 -10.60 -20.14
N GLY A 195 0.12 -10.16 -18.87
CA GLY A 195 -1.07 -9.50 -18.34
C GLY A 195 -2.13 -10.47 -17.83
N ASN A 196 -3.06 -9.95 -17.03
CA ASN A 196 -4.17 -10.70 -16.42
C ASN A 196 -3.73 -11.95 -15.64
N GLY A 197 -2.54 -11.91 -15.02
CA GLY A 197 -1.98 -13.02 -14.26
C GLY A 197 -1.30 -14.09 -15.10
N TYR A 198 -1.24 -13.95 -16.42
CA TYR A 198 -0.51 -14.86 -17.29
C TYR A 198 0.96 -14.46 -17.41
N GLY A 199 1.83 -15.45 -17.35
CA GLY A 199 3.25 -15.30 -17.62
C GLY A 199 3.78 -16.51 -18.38
N LYS A 200 4.93 -16.35 -19.02
CA LYS A 200 5.62 -17.46 -19.68
C LYS A 200 7.12 -17.30 -19.57
N ASP A 201 7.84 -18.40 -19.63
CA ASP A 201 9.25 -18.42 -19.97
C ASP A 201 9.44 -19.22 -21.29
N SER A 202 10.68 -19.60 -21.59
CA SER A 202 11.01 -20.39 -22.78
C SER A 202 10.40 -21.80 -22.79
N TRP A 203 9.98 -22.31 -21.64
CA TRP A 203 9.67 -23.72 -21.42
C TRP A 203 8.25 -23.96 -20.88
N SER A 204 7.63 -22.95 -20.29
CA SER A 204 6.42 -23.12 -19.50
C SER A 204 5.58 -21.84 -19.48
N THR A 205 4.27 -22.03 -19.36
CA THR A 205 3.31 -20.97 -19.07
C THR A 205 2.88 -21.04 -17.62
N TYR A 206 2.49 -19.90 -17.08
CA TYR A 206 2.13 -19.73 -15.68
C TYR A 206 0.86 -18.88 -15.57
N TYR A 207 -0.01 -19.23 -14.64
CA TYR A 207 -1.17 -18.45 -14.25
C TYR A 207 -1.12 -18.17 -12.76
N LEU A 208 -1.11 -16.88 -12.38
CA LEU A 208 -1.02 -16.41 -10.98
C LEU A 208 0.14 -17.08 -10.22
N GLY A 209 1.30 -17.20 -10.87
CA GLY A 209 2.50 -17.84 -10.32
C GLY A 209 2.47 -19.36 -10.23
N LYS A 210 1.46 -20.02 -10.81
CA LYS A 210 1.38 -21.49 -10.90
C LYS A 210 1.67 -21.94 -12.32
N LYS A 211 2.60 -22.90 -12.47
CA LYS A 211 2.89 -23.54 -13.75
C LYS A 211 1.64 -24.26 -14.26
N MET A 212 1.35 -24.10 -15.54
CA MET A 212 0.26 -24.77 -16.27
C MET A 212 0.73 -26.06 -16.93
#